data_AF-A0A930TAP0-F1
#
_entry.id   AF-A0A930TAP0-F1
#
_cell.length_a   1.000
_cell.length_b   1.000
_cell.length_c   1.000
_cell.angle_alpha   90.00
_cell.angle_beta   90.00
_cell.angle_gamma   90.00
#
_symmetry.space_group_name_H-M   'P 1'
#
loop_
_entity.id
_entity.type
_entity.pdbx_description
1 polymer ?
#
loop_
_entity_poly.entity_id
_entity_poly.type
_entity_poly.pdbx_seq_one_letter_code
_entity_poly.pdbx_strand_id
1 'polypeptide(L)'
;MVPPRIYIDLGQQDGDNNLPQGWGFDLKTVGSLIYHFALPVEFGYDAYTVQLYKQEHQGKAPPKNYNNPEWMAWRAAKLTQLMAKINKEVKAVRKDAVISLSPNSPNFAYNKYLQDWRRWANTGLLDEVIVQVYREDLAAIKSELNNNDLLSINNKIPIAIGLYTGPFLKAKSVERLKQEIKIVQKSPYKGVSFFSWETTLWFLKKSSHHQVEQTFRQLFV
;
A
#
# COMPACT_ATOMS: atom_id res chain seq x y z
N MET A 1 -19.46 10.55 -6.47
CA MET A 1 -18.62 9.62 -7.26
C MET A 1 -17.17 10.06 -7.06
N VAL A 2 -16.27 9.19 -6.58
CA VAL A 2 -14.84 9.54 -6.48
C VAL A 2 -14.22 9.20 -7.83
N PRO A 3 -13.64 10.18 -8.56
CA PRO A 3 -13.05 9.90 -9.87
C PRO A 3 -11.88 8.91 -9.72
N PRO A 4 -11.61 8.06 -10.73
CA PRO A 4 -10.44 7.19 -10.72
C PRO A 4 -9.18 8.05 -10.57
N ARG A 5 -8.44 7.80 -9.50
CA ARG A 5 -7.16 8.46 -9.22
C ARG A 5 -6.03 7.51 -9.61
N ILE A 6 -5.10 8.01 -10.43
CA ILE A 6 -3.81 7.35 -10.62
C ILE A 6 -2.94 7.81 -9.46
N TYR A 7 -2.58 6.88 -8.59
CA TYR A 7 -1.52 7.13 -7.62
C TYR A 7 -0.22 6.69 -8.29
N ILE A 8 0.78 7.55 -8.29
CA ILE A 8 2.13 7.14 -8.63
C ILE A 8 2.87 7.35 -7.33
N ASP A 9 3.44 6.27 -6.77
CA ASP A 9 4.40 6.38 -5.68
C ASP A 9 5.67 7.00 -6.27
N LEU A 10 5.57 8.30 -6.43
CA LEU A 10 6.69 9.18 -6.59
C LEU A 10 7.31 9.14 -5.20
N GLY A 11 8.51 8.58 -5.09
CA GLY A 11 9.26 8.58 -3.85
C GLY A 11 9.10 9.94 -3.17
N GLN A 12 8.95 9.92 -1.85
CA GLN A 12 8.74 11.08 -0.98
C GLN A 12 9.31 12.34 -1.64
N GLN A 13 8.51 13.42 -1.71
CA GLN A 13 8.98 14.72 -2.16
C GLN A 13 10.16 15.16 -1.26
N ASP A 14 11.36 14.74 -1.65
CA ASP A 14 12.64 14.85 -0.92
C ASP A 14 13.43 16.08 -1.41
N GLY A 15 12.80 16.88 -2.28
CA GLY A 15 13.36 18.11 -2.82
C GLY A 15 14.20 17.91 -4.08
N ASP A 16 14.22 16.71 -4.65
CA ASP A 16 15.08 16.38 -5.80
C ASP A 16 14.55 16.83 -7.19
N ASN A 17 13.34 17.38 -7.27
CA ASN A 17 12.68 17.79 -8.53
C ASN A 17 12.53 16.65 -9.58
N ASN A 18 12.55 15.38 -9.18
CA ASN A 18 12.45 14.25 -10.11
C ASN A 18 11.01 13.97 -10.62
N LEU A 19 10.04 14.84 -10.30
CA LEU A 19 8.69 14.75 -10.84
C LEU A 19 8.65 15.24 -12.31
N PRO A 20 8.12 14.44 -13.26
CA PRO A 20 7.98 14.89 -14.65
C PRO A 20 7.11 16.15 -14.75
N GLN A 21 7.71 17.26 -15.17
CA GLN A 21 6.97 18.51 -15.41
C GLN A 21 6.00 18.35 -16.59
N GLY A 22 4.81 18.97 -16.49
CA GLY A 22 3.83 19.05 -17.58
C GLY A 22 2.71 18.01 -17.58
N TRP A 23 2.67 17.10 -16.61
CA TRP A 23 1.64 16.05 -16.56
C TRP A 23 0.37 16.41 -15.75
N GLY A 24 0.20 17.65 -15.32
CA GLY A 24 -1.03 18.11 -14.66
C GLY A 24 -1.30 17.47 -13.28
N PHE A 25 -0.28 16.92 -12.64
CA PHE A 25 -0.38 16.35 -11.30
C PHE A 25 -0.48 17.47 -10.25
N ASP A 26 -1.68 17.94 -9.97
CA ASP A 26 -1.97 18.77 -8.80
C ASP A 26 -2.12 17.84 -7.58
N LEU A 27 -0.99 17.38 -7.06
CA LEU A 27 -0.92 16.56 -5.84
C LEU A 27 -1.31 17.43 -4.63
N LYS A 28 -2.62 17.65 -4.45
CA LYS A 28 -3.17 18.22 -3.20
C LYS A 28 -3.02 17.28 -2.00
N THR A 29 -2.53 16.07 -2.25
CA THR A 29 -2.27 15.07 -1.23
C THR A 29 -0.84 15.24 -0.73
N VAL A 30 -0.66 15.94 0.39
CA VAL A 30 0.48 15.61 1.27
C VAL A 30 0.11 14.29 1.94
N GLY A 31 0.33 13.21 1.19
CA GLY A 31 0.13 11.85 1.65
C GLY A 31 1.44 11.36 2.27
N SER A 32 1.40 10.97 3.53
CA SER A 32 2.46 10.10 4.04
C SER A 32 2.15 8.70 3.55
N LEU A 33 2.73 8.28 2.43
CA LEU A 33 2.69 6.89 1.98
C LEU A 33 3.55 6.07 2.94
N ILE A 34 2.91 5.46 3.94
CA ILE A 34 3.63 4.70 4.96
C ILE A 34 3.88 3.26 4.50
N TYR A 35 4.59 3.08 3.39
CA TYR A 35 4.91 1.75 2.83
C TYR A 35 5.65 0.85 3.84
N HIS A 36 6.45 1.44 4.72
CA HIS A 36 7.27 0.74 5.71
C HIS A 36 6.65 0.66 7.11
N PHE A 37 5.35 0.95 7.28
CA PHE A 37 4.68 0.84 8.60
C PHE A 37 4.34 -0.61 8.95
N ALA A 38 5.39 -1.39 9.20
CA ALA A 38 5.34 -2.84 9.28
C ALA A 38 6.47 -3.33 10.20
N LEU A 39 6.26 -4.49 10.82
CA LEU A 39 7.30 -5.23 11.52
C LEU A 39 7.25 -6.69 11.08
N PRO A 40 8.30 -7.23 10.43
CA PRO A 40 8.37 -8.65 10.10
C PRO A 40 8.00 -9.52 11.30
N VAL A 41 7.17 -10.53 11.09
CA VAL A 41 6.59 -11.34 12.17
C VAL A 41 7.66 -12.02 13.02
N GLU A 42 8.85 -12.25 12.47
CA GLU A 42 10.01 -12.85 13.13
C GLU A 42 10.72 -11.90 14.12
N PHE A 43 10.45 -10.59 14.08
CA PHE A 43 11.20 -9.55 14.83
C PHE A 43 10.55 -9.21 16.19
N GLY A 44 11.12 -8.24 16.93
CA GLY A 44 10.56 -7.77 18.22
C GLY A 44 11.06 -8.54 19.46
N TYR A 45 12.20 -9.21 19.34
CA TYR A 45 12.87 -9.91 20.45
C TYR A 45 14.08 -9.15 21.01
N ASP A 46 14.25 -7.87 20.66
CA ASP A 46 15.25 -7.00 21.26
C ASP A 46 14.97 -6.79 22.76
N ALA A 47 16.00 -6.38 23.51
CA ALA A 47 15.93 -6.29 24.97
C ALA A 47 14.80 -5.36 25.45
N TYR A 48 14.56 -4.26 24.75
CA TYR A 48 13.49 -3.32 25.11
C TYR A 48 12.11 -3.94 24.91
N THR A 49 11.85 -4.51 23.73
CA THR A 49 10.54 -5.10 23.42
C THR A 49 10.23 -6.29 24.33
N VAL A 50 11.22 -7.14 24.63
CA VAL A 50 11.07 -8.25 25.58
C VAL A 50 10.75 -7.75 26.99
N GLN A 51 11.44 -6.71 27.45
CA GLN A 51 11.20 -6.14 28.77
C GLN A 51 9.81 -5.52 28.88
N LEU A 52 9.37 -4.80 27.84
CA LEU A 52 8.03 -4.23 27.79
C LEU A 52 6.94 -5.31 27.79
N TYR A 53 7.13 -6.39 27.02
CA TYR A 53 6.19 -7.51 27.03
C TYR A 53 6.09 -8.13 28.42
N LYS A 54 7.23 -8.39 29.08
CA LYS A 54 7.25 -8.91 30.46
C LYS A 54 6.50 -8.00 31.43
N GLN A 55 6.71 -6.68 31.36
CA GLN A 55 6.02 -5.71 32.21
C GLN A 55 4.50 -5.80 32.04
N GLU A 56 4.02 -5.96 30.81
CA GLU A 56 2.59 -6.03 30.49
C GLU A 56 1.97 -7.42 30.71
N HIS A 57 2.79 -8.46 30.93
CA HIS A 57 2.34 -9.86 31.10
C HIS A 57 2.86 -10.49 32.41
N GLN A 58 2.92 -9.71 33.50
CA GLN A 58 3.24 -10.21 34.85
C GLN A 58 4.59 -10.96 34.91
N GLY A 59 5.59 -10.47 34.20
CA GLY A 59 6.94 -11.04 34.13
C GLY A 59 7.11 -12.17 33.12
N LYS A 60 6.05 -12.63 32.44
CA LYS A 60 6.14 -13.69 31.42
C LYS A 60 6.96 -13.22 30.22
N ALA A 61 7.92 -14.04 29.79
CA ALA A 61 8.68 -13.77 28.57
C ALA A 61 7.83 -13.99 27.32
N PRO A 62 8.11 -13.29 26.20
CA PRO A 62 7.40 -13.53 24.95
C PRO A 62 7.64 -14.97 24.46
N PRO A 63 6.63 -15.60 23.84
CA PRO A 63 6.76 -16.93 23.23
C PRO A 63 7.91 -16.99 22.22
N LYS A 64 8.65 -18.11 22.19
CA LYS A 64 9.71 -18.35 21.18
C LYS A 64 9.15 -18.53 19.77
N ASN A 65 7.92 -19.04 19.65
CA ASN A 65 7.23 -19.13 18.38
C ASN A 65 6.74 -17.74 17.99
N TYR A 66 7.35 -17.15 16.97
CA TYR A 66 7.00 -15.82 16.48
C TYR A 66 5.58 -15.74 15.89
N ASN A 67 5.01 -16.88 15.46
CA ASN A 67 3.62 -17.01 15.01
C ASN A 67 2.64 -17.28 16.17
N ASN A 68 3.07 -17.18 17.43
CA ASN A 68 2.14 -17.30 18.54
C ASN A 68 1.06 -16.19 18.45
N PRO A 69 -0.25 -16.53 18.46
CA PRO A 69 -1.31 -15.55 18.22
C PRO A 69 -1.33 -14.38 19.22
N GLU A 70 -1.07 -14.64 20.50
CA GLU A 70 -1.03 -13.60 21.55
C GLU A 70 0.14 -12.64 21.29
N TRP A 71 1.30 -13.19 20.96
CA TRP A 71 2.51 -12.41 20.68
C TRP A 71 2.37 -11.56 19.41
N MET A 72 1.78 -12.11 18.35
CA MET A 72 1.46 -11.36 17.14
C MET A 72 0.47 -10.24 17.43
N ALA A 73 -0.65 -10.56 18.11
CA ALA A 73 -1.69 -9.60 18.43
C ALA A 73 -1.16 -8.45 19.30
N TRP A 74 -0.31 -8.75 20.28
CA TRP A 74 0.30 -7.73 21.13
C TRP A 74 1.18 -6.77 20.33
N ARG A 75 2.08 -7.27 19.46
CA ARG A 75 2.94 -6.41 18.63
C ARG A 75 2.13 -5.63 17.59
N ALA A 76 1.15 -6.25 16.95
CA ALA A 76 0.24 -5.57 16.03
C ALA A 76 -0.57 -4.46 16.74
N ALA A 77 -0.93 -4.66 18.01
CA ALA A 77 -1.56 -3.62 18.83
C ALA A 77 -0.62 -2.44 19.11
N LYS A 78 0.68 -2.68 19.33
CA LYS A 78 1.68 -1.59 19.44
C LYS A 78 1.80 -0.78 18.16
N LEU A 79 1.84 -1.43 16.99
CA LEU A 79 1.82 -0.74 15.70
C LEU A 79 0.52 0.07 15.52
N THR A 80 -0.62 -0.50 15.91
CA THR A 80 -1.92 0.20 15.86
C THR A 80 -1.94 1.44 16.75
N GLN A 81 -1.39 1.36 17.97
CA GLN A 81 -1.27 2.50 18.88
C GLN A 81 -0.40 3.61 18.29
N LEU A 82 0.71 3.24 17.63
CA LEU A 82 1.56 4.20 16.94
C LEU A 82 0.83 4.84 15.75
N MET A 83 0.09 4.07 14.95
CA MET A 83 -0.72 4.60 13.85
C MET A 83 -1.78 5.59 14.35
N ALA A 84 -2.43 5.29 15.47
CA ALA A 84 -3.39 6.19 16.10
C ALA A 84 -2.75 7.52 16.54
N LYS A 85 -1.54 7.47 17.10
CA LYS A 85 -0.77 8.68 17.43
C LYS A 85 -0.43 9.47 16.17
N ILE A 86 0.10 8.82 15.13
CA ILE A 86 0.42 9.47 13.84
C ILE A 86 -0.82 10.17 13.27
N ASN A 87 -1.95 9.47 13.20
CA ASN A 87 -3.20 10.03 12.70
C ASN A 87 -3.61 11.27 13.48
N LYS A 88 -3.62 11.18 14.81
CA LYS A 88 -3.98 12.31 15.69
C LYS A 88 -3.07 13.51 15.46
N GLU A 89 -1.76 13.33 15.48
CA GLU A 89 -0.79 14.44 15.36
C GLU A 89 -0.84 15.08 13.96
N VAL A 90 -0.95 14.26 12.90
CA VAL A 90 -1.09 14.77 11.52
C VAL A 90 -2.36 15.60 11.37
N LYS A 91 -3.50 15.08 11.85
CA LYS A 91 -4.80 15.76 11.72
C LYS A 91 -4.91 16.99 12.62
N ALA A 92 -4.13 17.06 13.71
CA ALA A 92 -4.04 18.25 14.55
C ALA A 92 -3.34 19.41 13.83
N VAL A 93 -2.31 19.11 13.03
CA VAL A 93 -1.60 20.12 12.22
C VAL A 93 -2.37 20.47 10.96
N ARG A 94 -2.87 19.46 10.24
CA ARG A 94 -3.63 19.63 8.99
C ARG A 94 -4.82 18.68 8.97
N LYS A 95 -5.99 19.22 9.31
CA LYS A 95 -7.24 18.46 9.45
C LYS A 95 -7.69 17.76 8.16
N ASP A 96 -7.39 18.34 7.01
CA ASP A 96 -7.73 17.84 5.67
C ASP A 96 -6.62 16.97 5.03
N ALA A 97 -5.50 16.73 5.74
CA ALA A 97 -4.46 15.83 5.24
C ALA A 97 -5.03 14.42 5.02
N VAL A 98 -4.66 13.77 3.92
CA VAL A 98 -5.06 12.39 3.62
C VAL A 98 -3.97 11.43 4.11
N ILE A 99 -4.36 10.46 4.92
CA ILE A 99 -3.49 9.40 5.41
C ILE A 99 -3.74 8.15 4.57
N SER A 100 -2.78 7.86 3.69
CA SER A 100 -2.83 6.76 2.73
C SER A 100 -1.81 5.69 3.12
N LEU A 101 -2.19 4.42 3.01
CA LEU A 101 -1.29 3.29 3.23
C LEU A 101 -1.20 2.46 1.95
N SER A 102 -0.01 1.98 1.60
CA SER A 102 0.15 0.96 0.55
C SER A 102 0.57 -0.38 1.14
N PRO A 103 -0.37 -1.23 1.59
CA PRO A 103 -0.08 -2.52 2.18
C PRO A 103 -0.16 -3.66 1.15
N ASN A 104 0.28 -4.84 1.55
CA ASN A 104 -0.16 -6.09 0.91
C ASN A 104 -1.62 -6.42 1.30
N SER A 105 -2.19 -7.47 0.70
CA SER A 105 -3.50 -8.01 1.08
C SER A 105 -3.63 -8.25 2.60
N PRO A 106 -4.83 -8.10 3.21
CA PRO A 106 -5.00 -8.04 4.66
C PRO A 106 -4.31 -9.18 5.42
N ASN A 107 -4.57 -10.43 4.99
CA ASN A 107 -4.01 -11.61 5.66
C ASN A 107 -2.50 -11.69 5.52
N PHE A 108 -1.95 -11.33 4.37
CA PHE A 108 -0.51 -11.35 4.17
C PHE A 108 0.18 -10.26 5.00
N ALA A 109 -0.37 -9.03 4.97
CA ALA A 109 0.14 -7.89 5.72
C ALA A 109 0.18 -8.17 7.23
N TYR A 110 -0.87 -8.78 7.79
CA TYR A 110 -0.88 -9.15 9.21
C TYR A 110 0.09 -10.32 9.51
N ASN A 111 0.00 -11.41 8.75
CA ASN A 111 0.75 -12.62 9.08
C ASN A 111 2.26 -12.52 8.81
N LYS A 112 2.68 -11.65 7.91
CA LYS A 112 4.10 -11.44 7.60
C LYS A 112 4.67 -10.18 8.24
N TYR A 113 3.86 -9.16 8.48
CA TYR A 113 4.34 -7.83 8.84
C TYR A 113 3.59 -7.18 10.01
N LEU A 114 2.70 -7.91 10.68
CA LEU A 114 1.92 -7.45 11.84
C LEU A 114 1.08 -6.19 11.54
N GLN A 115 0.84 -5.92 10.27
CA GLN A 115 0.17 -4.70 9.80
C GLN A 115 -1.34 -4.93 9.74
N ASP A 116 -2.04 -4.60 10.82
CA ASP A 116 -3.49 -4.74 10.96
C ASP A 116 -4.26 -3.57 10.32
N TRP A 117 -4.03 -3.36 9.02
CA TRP A 117 -4.62 -2.23 8.31
C TRP A 117 -6.14 -2.36 8.13
N ARG A 118 -6.70 -3.57 8.21
CA ARG A 118 -8.16 -3.78 8.25
C ARG A 118 -8.77 -3.10 9.47
N ARG A 119 -8.16 -3.26 10.65
CA ARG A 119 -8.57 -2.55 11.85
C ARG A 119 -8.39 -1.04 11.69
N TRP A 120 -7.28 -0.59 11.11
CA TRP A 120 -7.01 0.83 10.92
C TRP A 120 -8.04 1.51 10.01
N ALA A 121 -8.40 0.87 8.90
CA ALA A 121 -9.48 1.31 8.01
C ALA A 121 -10.82 1.40 8.75
N ASN A 122 -11.20 0.36 9.50
CA ASN A 122 -12.47 0.32 10.23
C ASN A 122 -12.57 1.34 11.38
N THR A 123 -11.44 1.81 11.88
CA THR A 123 -11.37 2.75 13.01
C THR A 123 -11.05 4.19 12.59
N GLY A 124 -11.06 4.47 11.28
CA GLY A 124 -10.81 5.82 10.75
C GLY A 124 -9.37 6.29 10.88
N LEU A 125 -8.41 5.36 11.05
CA LEU A 125 -6.99 5.70 11.11
C LEU A 125 -6.38 5.93 9.72
N LEU A 126 -7.02 5.41 8.68
CA LEU A 126 -6.65 5.57 7.27
C LEU A 126 -7.79 6.22 6.50
N ASP A 127 -7.47 7.13 5.60
CA ASP A 127 -8.44 7.77 4.71
C ASP A 127 -8.59 6.98 3.39
N GLU A 128 -7.54 6.27 2.96
CA GLU A 128 -7.52 5.46 1.74
C GLU A 128 -6.40 4.40 1.79
N VAL A 129 -6.47 3.39 0.92
CA VAL A 129 -5.47 2.33 0.82
C VAL A 129 -5.14 2.01 -0.65
N ILE A 130 -3.86 1.77 -0.93
CA ILE A 130 -3.35 1.29 -2.22
C ILE A 130 -2.81 -0.14 -2.05
N VAL A 131 -3.65 -1.15 -2.25
CA VAL A 131 -3.25 -2.55 -2.02
C VAL A 131 -2.32 -3.03 -3.13
N GLN A 132 -1.14 -3.49 -2.72
CA GLN A 132 -0.11 -4.03 -3.61
C GLN A 132 -0.50 -5.45 -4.06
N VAL A 133 -0.98 -5.55 -5.30
CA VAL A 133 -1.35 -6.83 -5.93
C VAL A 133 -0.24 -7.25 -6.89
N TYR A 134 0.88 -7.66 -6.32
CA TYR A 134 2.05 -8.07 -7.09
C TYR A 134 1.95 -9.56 -7.39
N ARG A 135 1.34 -9.89 -8.53
CA ARG A 135 1.13 -11.26 -9.01
C ARG A 135 1.75 -11.42 -10.39
N GLU A 136 2.21 -12.64 -10.67
CA GLU A 136 2.93 -12.97 -11.90
C GLU A 136 1.99 -13.13 -13.10
N ASP A 137 0.78 -13.65 -12.88
CA ASP A 137 -0.20 -13.91 -13.95
C ASP A 137 -1.55 -13.20 -13.72
N LEU A 138 -2.34 -13.11 -14.79
CA LEU A 138 -3.63 -12.39 -14.78
C LEU A 138 -4.70 -13.10 -13.95
N ALA A 139 -4.65 -14.43 -13.83
CA ALA A 139 -5.63 -15.20 -13.06
C ALA A 139 -5.42 -14.98 -11.56
N ALA A 140 -4.17 -14.95 -11.11
CA ALA A 140 -3.80 -14.61 -9.74
C ALA A 140 -4.22 -13.19 -9.36
N ILE A 141 -4.08 -12.21 -10.27
CA ILE A 141 -4.62 -10.84 -10.04
C ILE A 141 -6.14 -10.91 -9.86
N LYS A 142 -6.87 -11.55 -10.78
CA LYS A 142 -8.34 -11.69 -10.67
C LYS A 142 -8.75 -12.37 -9.37
N SER A 143 -8.04 -13.42 -8.95
CA SER A 143 -8.32 -14.13 -7.71
C SER A 143 -8.14 -13.22 -6.49
N GLU A 144 -7.05 -12.46 -6.45
CA GLU A 144 -6.80 -11.50 -5.37
C GLU A 144 -7.86 -10.39 -5.31
N LEU A 145 -8.25 -9.85 -6.47
CA LEU A 145 -9.28 -8.80 -6.53
C LEU A 145 -10.67 -9.29 -6.10
N ASN A 146 -10.94 -10.60 -6.20
CA ASN A 146 -12.18 -11.22 -5.74
C ASN A 146 -12.06 -11.83 -4.32
N ASN A 147 -10.97 -11.56 -3.59
CA ASN A 147 -10.81 -12.03 -2.22
C ASN A 147 -11.84 -11.36 -1.30
N ASN A 148 -12.63 -12.17 -0.58
CA ASN A 148 -13.67 -11.69 0.33
C ASN A 148 -13.16 -10.74 1.42
N ASP A 149 -11.95 -10.97 1.94
CA ASP A 149 -11.37 -10.08 2.96
C ASP A 149 -11.14 -8.68 2.39
N LEU A 150 -10.60 -8.60 1.17
CA LEU A 150 -10.36 -7.32 0.49
C LEU A 150 -11.68 -6.64 0.09
N LEU A 151 -12.62 -7.40 -0.46
CA LEU A 151 -13.96 -6.90 -0.81
C LEU A 151 -14.71 -6.34 0.40
N SER A 152 -14.58 -6.98 1.57
CA SER A 152 -15.27 -6.55 2.79
C SER A 152 -14.85 -5.14 3.25
N ILE A 153 -13.63 -4.72 2.93
CA ILE A 153 -13.06 -3.43 3.34
C ILE A 153 -13.34 -2.34 2.30
N ASN A 154 -13.61 -2.71 1.04
CA ASN A 154 -13.86 -1.75 -0.05
C ASN A 154 -15.08 -0.84 0.20
N ASN A 155 -16.03 -1.28 1.03
CA ASN A 155 -17.18 -0.49 1.46
C ASN A 155 -16.88 0.48 2.62
N LYS A 156 -15.70 0.41 3.22
CA LYS A 156 -15.29 1.20 4.40
C LYS A 156 -14.44 2.39 4.03
N ILE A 157 -13.47 2.18 3.15
CA ILE A 157 -12.54 3.22 2.68
C ILE A 157 -12.31 3.07 1.17
N PRO A 158 -11.95 4.14 0.44
CA PRO A 158 -11.46 4.03 -0.92
C PRO A 158 -10.23 3.11 -1.01
N ILE A 159 -10.30 2.13 -1.92
CA ILE A 159 -9.19 1.23 -2.23
C ILE A 159 -8.79 1.42 -3.70
N ALA A 160 -7.50 1.64 -3.94
CA ALA A 160 -6.85 1.51 -5.24
C ALA A 160 -5.93 0.28 -5.26
N ILE A 161 -5.59 -0.19 -6.45
CA ILE A 161 -4.73 -1.37 -6.65
C ILE A 161 -3.37 -0.95 -7.17
N GLY A 162 -2.31 -1.23 -6.41
CA GLY A 162 -0.93 -1.11 -6.85
C GLY A 162 -0.51 -2.29 -7.71
N LEU A 163 -0.15 -2.02 -8.96
CA LEU A 163 0.38 -2.98 -9.92
C LEU A 163 1.89 -2.84 -10.03
N TYR A 164 2.59 -3.96 -9.90
CA TYR A 164 4.03 -3.99 -10.11
C TYR A 164 4.36 -3.92 -11.60
N THR A 165 5.21 -2.97 -12.02
CA THR A 165 5.66 -2.74 -13.40
C THR A 165 6.95 -3.49 -13.73
N GLY A 166 7.46 -4.29 -12.79
CA GLY A 166 8.61 -5.18 -12.96
C GLY A 166 9.91 -4.59 -12.41
N PRO A 167 10.95 -5.42 -12.22
CA PRO A 167 12.27 -4.95 -11.82
C PRO A 167 12.99 -4.29 -13.00
N PHE A 168 14.01 -3.48 -12.72
CA PHE A 168 14.72 -2.65 -13.71
C PHE A 168 15.10 -3.41 -15.01
N LEU A 169 15.67 -4.62 -14.86
CA LEU A 169 16.13 -5.44 -15.99
C LEU A 169 15.03 -6.27 -16.67
N LYS A 170 13.82 -6.33 -16.10
CA LYS A 170 12.71 -7.15 -16.58
C LYS A 170 11.37 -6.44 -16.41
N ALA A 171 11.31 -5.18 -16.82
CA ALA A 171 10.08 -4.39 -16.80
C ALA A 171 8.98 -5.09 -17.61
N LYS A 172 7.73 -5.00 -17.11
CA LYS A 172 6.54 -5.50 -17.79
C LYS A 172 6.28 -4.66 -19.05
N SER A 173 5.87 -5.34 -20.12
CA SER A 173 5.45 -4.68 -21.36
C SER A 173 4.21 -3.81 -21.16
N VAL A 174 3.99 -2.86 -22.07
CA VAL A 174 2.80 -2.01 -22.08
C VAL A 174 1.53 -2.85 -22.26
N GLU A 175 1.57 -3.88 -23.11
CA GLU A 175 0.45 -4.78 -23.37
C GLU A 175 0.06 -5.55 -22.11
N ARG A 176 1.06 -6.01 -21.34
CA ARG A 176 0.80 -6.70 -20.08
C ARG A 176 0.13 -5.76 -19.07
N LEU A 177 0.65 -4.54 -18.92
CA LEU A 177 0.03 -3.55 -18.02
C LEU A 177 -1.38 -3.18 -18.46
N LYS A 178 -1.64 -3.02 -19.77
CA LYS A 178 -3.00 -2.82 -20.31
C LYS A 178 -3.96 -3.92 -19.87
N GLN A 179 -3.52 -5.18 -19.90
CA GLN A 179 -4.34 -6.31 -19.46
C GLN A 179 -4.62 -6.28 -17.95
N GLU A 180 -3.61 -5.97 -17.13
CA GLU A 180 -3.76 -5.84 -15.67
C GLU A 180 -4.70 -4.68 -15.30
N ILE A 181 -4.55 -3.52 -15.94
CA ILE A 181 -5.41 -2.34 -15.75
C ILE A 181 -6.86 -2.67 -16.09
N LYS A 182 -7.11 -3.35 -17.22
CA LYS A 182 -8.46 -3.78 -17.61
C LYS A 182 -9.10 -4.74 -16.59
N ILE A 183 -8.30 -5.53 -15.88
CA ILE A 183 -8.80 -6.40 -14.80
C ILE A 183 -9.22 -5.54 -13.60
N VAL A 184 -8.40 -4.58 -13.20
CA VAL A 184 -8.75 -3.66 -12.10
C VAL A 184 -9.96 -2.80 -12.45
N GLN A 185 -10.07 -2.27 -13.67
CA GLN A 185 -11.22 -1.47 -14.11
C GLN A 185 -12.55 -2.23 -14.07
N LYS A 186 -12.52 -3.56 -14.19
CA LYS A 186 -13.72 -4.43 -14.08
C LYS A 186 -14.00 -4.89 -12.66
N SER A 187 -13.14 -4.54 -11.71
CA SER A 187 -13.28 -4.85 -10.30
C SER A 187 -13.99 -3.71 -9.55
N PRO A 188 -14.42 -3.89 -8.29
CA PRO A 188 -15.10 -2.84 -7.54
C PRO A 188 -14.16 -1.78 -6.94
N TYR A 189 -12.85 -1.85 -7.21
CA TYR A 189 -11.85 -0.90 -6.67
C TYR A 189 -11.79 0.39 -7.50
N LYS A 190 -11.38 1.49 -6.86
CA LYS A 190 -11.60 2.86 -7.36
C LYS A 190 -10.38 3.48 -8.08
N GLY A 191 -9.29 2.74 -8.23
CA GLY A 191 -8.09 3.29 -8.85
C GLY A 191 -6.98 2.27 -9.07
N VAL A 192 -5.96 2.70 -9.81
CA VAL A 192 -4.74 1.93 -10.07
C VAL A 192 -3.55 2.79 -9.69
N SER A 193 -2.54 2.15 -9.11
CA SER A 193 -1.21 2.70 -8.88
C SER A 193 -0.15 1.84 -9.55
N PHE A 194 1.00 2.41 -9.90
CA PHE A 194 2.12 1.69 -10.51
C PHE A 194 3.36 1.75 -9.62
N PHE A 195 3.96 0.59 -9.40
CA PHE A 195 5.19 0.44 -8.61
C PHE A 195 6.21 -0.43 -9.36
N SER A 196 7.52 -0.18 -9.33
CA SER A 196 8.10 1.10 -8.98
C SER A 196 7.99 2.05 -10.19
N TRP A 197 8.06 3.35 -9.95
CA TRP A 197 7.83 4.34 -11.02
C TRP A 197 8.93 4.28 -12.08
N GLU A 198 10.15 3.88 -11.73
CA GLU A 198 11.32 3.82 -12.61
C GLU A 198 11.02 2.90 -13.81
N THR A 199 10.49 1.71 -13.56
CA THR A 199 10.12 0.74 -14.60
C THR A 199 8.82 1.08 -15.32
N THR A 200 8.23 2.22 -14.99
CA THR A 200 7.14 2.84 -15.76
C THR A 200 7.67 3.72 -16.90
N LEU A 201 8.97 4.05 -16.92
CA LEU A 201 9.60 4.84 -17.96
C LEU A 201 9.63 4.13 -19.33
N TRP A 202 9.47 4.92 -20.39
CA TRP A 202 9.28 4.42 -21.76
C TRP A 202 10.42 3.56 -22.28
N PHE A 203 11.67 3.93 -21.97
CA PHE A 203 12.84 3.19 -22.43
C PHE A 203 12.94 1.79 -21.79
N LEU A 204 12.56 1.63 -20.52
CA LEU A 204 12.52 0.31 -19.87
C LEU A 204 11.38 -0.56 -20.39
N LYS A 205 10.31 0.07 -20.88
CA LYS A 205 9.20 -0.63 -21.57
C LYS A 205 9.48 -0.97 -23.03
N LYS A 206 10.66 -0.62 -23.56
CA LYS A 206 11.02 -0.77 -24.98
C LYS A 206 9.94 -0.19 -25.91
N SER A 207 9.33 0.93 -25.52
CA SER A 207 8.24 1.64 -26.21
C SER A 207 8.59 3.12 -26.32
N SER A 208 8.01 3.88 -27.27
CA SER A 208 8.30 5.33 -27.33
C SER A 208 7.61 6.11 -26.20
N HIS A 209 8.17 7.26 -25.81
CA HIS A 209 7.55 8.16 -24.84
C HIS A 209 6.09 8.47 -25.21
N HIS A 210 5.85 8.86 -26.47
CA HIS A 210 4.51 9.15 -26.99
C HIS A 210 3.56 7.95 -26.90
N GLN A 211 4.01 6.72 -27.21
CA GLN A 211 3.18 5.52 -27.12
C GLN A 211 2.78 5.19 -25.67
N VAL A 212 3.70 5.37 -24.73
CA VAL A 212 3.44 5.17 -23.30
C VAL A 212 2.46 6.23 -22.80
N GLU A 213 2.70 7.50 -23.13
CA GLU A 213 1.83 8.61 -22.76
C GLU A 213 0.41 8.46 -23.32
N GLN A 214 0.25 8.25 -24.64
CA GLN A 214 -1.05 8.06 -25.27
C GLN A 214 -1.80 6.85 -24.71
N THR A 215 -1.08 5.77 -24.41
CA THR A 215 -1.66 4.60 -23.76
C THR A 215 -2.25 4.97 -22.40
N PHE A 216 -1.48 5.65 -21.54
CA PHE A 216 -1.97 6.02 -20.22
C PHE A 216 -3.13 7.02 -20.30
N ARG A 217 -3.07 7.98 -21.21
CA ARG A 217 -4.19 8.91 -21.47
C ARG A 217 -5.47 8.17 -21.86
N GLN A 218 -5.40 7.23 -22.80
CA GLN A 218 -6.57 6.43 -23.23
C GLN A 218 -7.16 5.52 -22.15
N LEU A 219 -6.38 5.15 -21.13
CA LEU A 219 -6.82 4.23 -20.09
C LEU A 219 -7.49 4.94 -18.90
N PHE A 220 -7.23 6.23 -18.71
CA PHE A 220 -7.62 6.96 -17.51
C PHE A 220 -8.41 8.25 -17.77
N VAL A 221 -8.58 8.64 -19.04
CA VAL A 221 -9.51 9.70 -19.51
C VAL A 221 -10.71 9.02 -20.15
#